data_AF-A0A8T4X542-F1
#
_entry.id   AF-A0A8T4X542-F1
#
_cell.length_a   1.000
_cell.length_b   1.000
_cell.length_c   1.000
_cell.angle_alpha   90.00
_cell.angle_beta   90.00
_cell.angle_gamma   90.00
#
_symmetry.space_group_name_H-M   'P 1'
#
loop_
_entity.id
_entity.type
_entity.pdbx_description
1 polymer ?
#
loop_
_entity_poly.entity_id
_entity_poly.type
_entity_poly.pdbx_seq_one_letter_code
_entity_poly.pdbx_strand_id
1 'polypeptide(L)'
;MPIDEIEVPKELREFMIDGAHETMLGQKNGANKQYRYGNLHIREYDDKFLVHTDKIDPRKDPLGHLVYDAPEVIIGIACSILSGSKIAKLFLKNNKSKNSTVAATITSSIIAGYIGYVATKRAKNYFE
;
A
#
# COMPACT_ATOMS: atom_id res chain seq x y z
N MET A 1 1.28 12.84 -8.88
CA MET A 1 0.14 11.90 -8.94
C MET A 1 0.66 10.57 -9.45
N PRO A 2 0.13 9.42 -9.00
CA PRO A 2 0.31 8.18 -9.75
C PRO A 2 -0.16 8.44 -11.19
N ILE A 3 0.58 7.95 -12.18
CA ILE A 3 0.32 8.22 -13.60
C ILE A 3 -1.07 7.68 -14.03
N ASP A 4 -1.60 6.71 -13.30
CA ASP A 4 -2.87 6.03 -13.57
C ASP A 4 -4.11 6.66 -12.88
N GLU A 5 -3.96 7.77 -12.15
CA GLU A 5 -5.09 8.45 -11.52
C GLU A 5 -5.66 9.54 -12.44
N ILE A 6 -6.93 9.41 -12.81
CA ILE A 6 -7.70 10.39 -13.57
C ILE A 6 -8.53 11.24 -12.62
N GLU A 7 -8.37 12.55 -12.74
CA GLU A 7 -9.20 13.53 -12.05
C GLU A 7 -10.45 13.83 -12.87
N VAL A 8 -11.62 13.66 -12.24
CA VAL A 8 -12.93 13.95 -12.83
C VAL A 8 -13.62 15.03 -11.99
N PRO A 9 -13.67 16.29 -12.45
CA PRO A 9 -14.42 17.34 -11.78
C PRO A 9 -15.89 16.95 -11.57
N LYS A 10 -16.45 17.24 -10.39
CA LYS A 10 -17.87 16.92 -10.12
C LYS A 10 -18.82 17.66 -11.05
N GLU A 11 -18.45 18.86 -11.50
CA GLU A 11 -19.22 19.64 -12.47
C GLU A 11 -19.43 18.88 -13.80
N LEU A 12 -18.50 17.99 -14.16
CA LEU A 12 -18.59 17.19 -15.39
C LEU A 12 -19.30 15.84 -15.19
N ARG A 13 -19.52 15.41 -13.95
CA ARG A 13 -20.15 14.12 -13.62
C ARG A 13 -21.37 14.32 -12.73
N GLU A 14 -22.55 14.27 -13.34
CA GLU A 14 -23.83 14.43 -12.63
C GLU A 14 -24.16 13.30 -11.63
N PHE A 15 -23.64 12.07 -11.78
CA PHE A 15 -24.01 10.96 -10.89
C PHE A 15 -22.94 9.86 -10.73
N MET A 16 -23.04 9.09 -9.63
CA MET A 16 -22.22 7.91 -9.36
C MET A 16 -22.65 6.75 -10.27
N ILE A 17 -21.68 5.99 -10.79
CA ILE A 17 -21.95 4.83 -11.66
C ILE A 17 -22.86 3.83 -10.93
N ASP A 18 -23.92 3.37 -11.59
CA ASP A 18 -24.82 2.37 -11.03
C ASP A 18 -24.05 1.06 -10.74
N GLY A 19 -24.30 0.48 -9.56
CA GLY A 19 -23.54 -0.67 -9.03
C GLY A 19 -22.16 -0.35 -8.44
N ALA A 20 -21.74 0.91 -8.36
CA ALA A 20 -20.57 1.28 -7.56
C ALA A 20 -20.91 1.18 -6.06
N HIS A 21 -20.11 0.42 -5.32
CA HIS A 21 -20.33 0.21 -3.88
C HIS A 21 -19.27 0.91 -3.05
N GLU A 22 -19.69 1.59 -1.99
CA GLU A 22 -18.77 2.19 -1.02
C GLU A 22 -17.90 1.10 -0.37
N THR A 23 -16.64 1.40 -0.11
CA THR A 23 -15.69 0.44 0.46
C THR A 23 -14.75 1.10 1.46
N MET A 24 -14.25 0.31 2.40
CA MET A 24 -13.13 0.70 3.26
C MET A 24 -11.79 0.15 2.76
N LEU A 25 -11.77 -0.60 1.64
CA LEU A 25 -10.57 -1.20 1.08
C LEU A 25 -9.84 -0.26 0.13
N GLY A 26 -8.63 0.12 0.53
CA GLY A 26 -7.76 1.03 -0.19
C GLY A 26 -7.27 2.17 0.70
N GLN A 27 -6.32 2.93 0.20
CA GLN A 27 -5.86 4.13 0.90
C GLN A 27 -6.84 5.28 0.64
N LYS A 28 -7.48 5.78 1.71
CA LYS A 28 -8.47 6.86 1.63
C LYS A 28 -7.87 8.19 1.17
N ASN A 29 -6.60 8.47 1.49
CA ASN A 29 -5.84 9.65 1.00
C ASN A 29 -6.60 10.98 1.11
N GLY A 30 -7.29 11.20 2.23
CA GLY A 30 -8.05 12.43 2.48
C GLY A 30 -9.40 12.53 1.75
N ALA A 31 -9.78 11.52 0.95
CA ALA A 31 -11.10 11.48 0.32
C ALA A 31 -12.21 11.43 1.38
N ASN A 32 -13.39 11.94 1.07
CA ASN A 32 -14.56 11.84 1.95
C ASN A 32 -15.06 10.39 1.99
N LYS A 33 -15.19 9.79 0.81
CA LYS A 33 -15.66 8.42 0.57
C LYS A 33 -14.84 7.76 -0.53
N GLN A 34 -14.91 6.44 -0.60
CA GLN A 34 -14.28 5.67 -1.68
C GLN A 34 -15.20 4.51 -2.10
N TYR A 35 -15.21 4.22 -3.39
CA TYR A 35 -16.14 3.29 -4.03
C TYR A 35 -15.38 2.34 -4.95
N ARG A 36 -15.98 1.17 -5.19
CA ARG A 36 -15.46 0.19 -6.15
C ARG A 36 -16.54 -0.33 -7.09
N TYR A 37 -16.22 -0.37 -8.38
CA TYR A 37 -17.04 -0.95 -9.44
C TYR A 37 -16.16 -1.86 -10.30
N GLY A 38 -16.31 -3.19 -10.13
CA GLY A 38 -15.33 -4.14 -10.63
C GLY A 38 -13.92 -3.78 -10.15
N ASN A 39 -13.00 -3.59 -11.10
CA ASN A 39 -11.61 -3.17 -10.86
C ASN A 39 -11.43 -1.66 -10.68
N LEU A 40 -12.47 -0.86 -10.93
CA LEU A 40 -12.40 0.59 -10.80
C LEU A 40 -12.44 0.97 -9.32
N HIS A 41 -11.51 1.81 -8.89
CA HIS A 41 -11.49 2.43 -7.56
C HIS A 41 -11.67 3.93 -7.71
N ILE A 42 -12.66 4.47 -6.99
CA ILE A 42 -13.10 5.86 -7.07
C ILE A 42 -12.94 6.46 -5.69
N ARG A 43 -12.19 7.54 -5.57
CA ARG A 43 -12.14 8.38 -4.37
C ARG A 43 -12.95 9.65 -4.61
N GLU A 44 -13.85 9.96 -3.70
CA GLU A 44 -14.65 11.18 -3.76
C GLU A 44 -14.08 12.26 -2.84
N TYR A 45 -13.77 13.42 -3.40
CA TYR A 45 -13.40 14.65 -2.71
C TYR A 45 -14.55 15.66 -2.81
N ASP A 46 -14.38 16.89 -2.31
CA ASP A 46 -15.45 17.89 -2.35
C ASP A 46 -15.75 18.37 -3.78
N ASP A 47 -14.72 18.62 -4.58
CA ASP A 47 -14.76 19.22 -5.92
C ASP A 47 -14.57 18.21 -7.06
N LYS A 48 -14.09 17.00 -6.76
CA LYS A 48 -13.70 16.01 -7.76
C LYS A 48 -13.86 14.56 -7.33
N PHE A 49 -13.75 13.67 -8.31
CA PHE A 49 -13.41 12.28 -8.12
C PHE A 49 -12.00 12.00 -8.62
N LEU A 50 -11.22 11.22 -7.88
CA LEU A 50 -9.99 10.60 -8.39
C LEU A 50 -10.27 9.14 -8.67
N VAL A 51 -9.96 8.69 -9.87
CA VAL A 51 -10.32 7.35 -10.34
C VAL A 51 -9.09 6.65 -10.90
N HIS A 52 -8.89 5.39 -10.53
CA HIS A 52 -7.92 4.50 -11.19
C HIS A 52 -8.51 3.10 -11.33
N THR A 53 -7.91 2.30 -12.19
CA THR A 53 -8.29 0.90 -12.40
C THR A 53 -7.20 0.01 -11.82
N ASP A 54 -7.56 -0.81 -10.82
CA ASP A 54 -6.69 -1.87 -10.34
C ASP A 54 -6.60 -2.99 -11.38
N LYS A 55 -5.46 -3.67 -11.50
CA LYS A 55 -5.35 -4.88 -12.32
C LYS A 55 -6.19 -6.01 -11.71
N ILE A 56 -6.22 -6.12 -10.39
CA ILE A 56 -6.95 -7.13 -9.64
C ILE A 56 -7.82 -6.48 -8.56
N ASP A 57 -9.12 -6.79 -8.54
CA ASP A 57 -10.03 -6.35 -7.47
C ASP A 57 -9.65 -7.01 -6.13
N PRO A 58 -9.20 -6.25 -5.11
CA PRO A 58 -8.77 -6.80 -3.82
C PRO A 58 -9.91 -7.44 -3.02
N ARG A 59 -11.18 -7.21 -3.41
CA ARG A 59 -12.33 -7.90 -2.79
C ARG A 59 -12.44 -9.36 -3.24
N LYS A 60 -11.92 -9.67 -4.43
CA LYS A 60 -12.00 -10.99 -5.06
C LYS A 60 -10.70 -11.77 -4.91
N ASP A 61 -9.57 -11.11 -5.17
CA ASP A 61 -8.24 -11.70 -5.03
C ASP A 61 -7.26 -10.72 -4.34
N PRO A 62 -7.25 -10.70 -2.99
CA PRO A 62 -6.36 -9.83 -2.23
C PRO A 62 -4.88 -10.10 -2.48
N LEU A 63 -4.51 -11.36 -2.75
CA LEU A 63 -3.10 -11.74 -2.96
C LEU A 63 -2.63 -11.33 -4.34
N GLY A 64 -3.44 -11.56 -5.38
CA GLY A 64 -3.19 -11.04 -6.72
C GLY A 64 -3.03 -9.53 -6.72
N HIS A 65 -3.90 -8.81 -6.00
CA HIS A 65 -3.77 -7.35 -5.84
C HIS A 65 -2.42 -6.94 -5.25
N LEU A 66 -1.94 -7.62 -4.20
CA LEU A 66 -0.62 -7.33 -3.65
C LEU A 66 0.54 -7.61 -4.64
N VAL A 67 0.41 -8.62 -5.49
CA VAL A 67 1.46 -8.98 -6.47
C VAL A 67 1.48 -8.01 -7.65
N TYR A 68 0.31 -7.65 -8.18
CA TYR A 68 0.20 -6.92 -9.44
C TYR A 68 0.01 -5.41 -9.27
N ASP A 69 -0.68 -4.99 -8.20
CA ASP A 69 -1.03 -3.58 -7.96
C ASP A 69 -0.19 -2.96 -6.84
N ALA A 70 0.15 -3.72 -5.78
CA ALA A 70 0.89 -3.21 -4.62
C ALA A 70 2.16 -4.02 -4.22
N PRO A 71 3.07 -4.36 -5.17
CA PRO A 71 4.24 -5.18 -4.89
C PRO A 71 5.20 -4.56 -3.86
N GLU A 72 5.20 -3.24 -3.72
CA GLU A 72 5.96 -2.52 -2.69
C GLU A 72 5.59 -2.94 -1.26
N VAL A 73 4.36 -3.38 -1.02
CA VAL A 73 3.90 -3.86 0.29
C VAL A 73 4.55 -5.21 0.60
N ILE A 74 4.57 -6.13 -0.38
CA ILE A 74 5.22 -7.44 -0.24
C ILE A 74 6.71 -7.27 0.03
N ILE A 75 7.38 -6.41 -0.74
CA ILE A 75 8.82 -6.17 -0.58
C ILE A 75 9.11 -5.51 0.78
N GLY A 76 8.29 -4.56 1.23
CA GLY A 76 8.40 -3.99 2.57
C GLY A 76 8.30 -5.04 3.69
N ILE A 77 7.33 -5.96 3.60
CA ILE A 77 7.17 -7.06 4.56
C ILE A 77 8.40 -7.99 4.52
N ALA A 78 8.88 -8.36 3.33
CA ALA A 78 10.05 -9.21 3.19
C ALA A 78 11.30 -8.57 3.81
N CYS A 79 11.55 -7.28 3.55
CA CYS A 79 12.65 -6.53 4.16
C CYS A 79 12.56 -6.51 5.68
N SER A 80 11.35 -6.33 6.25
CA SER A 80 11.12 -6.34 7.69
C SER A 80 11.47 -7.69 8.34
N ILE A 81 11.03 -8.80 7.73
CA ILE A 81 11.26 -10.16 8.25
C ILE A 81 12.75 -10.53 8.15
N LEU A 82 13.38 -10.30 7.00
CA LEU A 82 14.77 -10.70 6.75
C LEU A 82 15.75 -9.93 7.63
N SER A 83 15.59 -8.61 7.74
CA SER A 83 16.45 -7.76 8.57
C SER A 83 16.31 -8.09 10.06
N GLY A 84 15.07 -8.16 10.58
CA GLY A 84 14.80 -8.53 11.96
C GLY A 84 15.38 -9.89 12.32
N SER A 85 15.15 -10.89 11.46
CA SER A 85 15.69 -12.24 11.66
C SER A 85 17.22 -12.26 11.71
N LYS A 86 17.89 -11.46 10.87
CA LYS A 86 19.35 -11.35 10.83
C LYS A 86 19.88 -10.67 12.10
N ILE A 87 19.26 -9.57 12.52
CA ILE A 87 19.67 -8.80 13.71
C ILE A 87 19.42 -9.60 15.00
N ALA A 88 18.28 -10.28 15.11
CA ALA A 88 17.98 -11.17 16.24
C ALA A 88 19.05 -12.26 16.39
N LYS A 89 19.42 -12.95 15.29
CA LYS A 89 20.47 -13.98 15.30
C LYS A 89 21.84 -13.41 15.72
N LEU A 90 22.21 -12.24 15.21
CA LEU A 90 23.48 -11.58 15.55
C LEU A 90 23.55 -11.21 17.04
N PHE A 91 22.47 -10.66 17.59
CA PHE A 91 22.44 -10.20 18.99
C PHE A 91 22.36 -11.36 19.98
N LEU A 92 21.62 -12.43 19.65
CA LEU A 92 21.61 -13.66 20.43
C LEU A 92 23.00 -14.31 20.46
N LYS A 93 23.71 -14.37 19.33
CA LYS A 93 25.08 -14.91 19.26
C LYS A 93 26.08 -14.11 20.11
N ASN A 94 25.90 -12.80 20.21
CA ASN A 94 26.78 -11.90 20.96
C ASN A 94 26.42 -11.81 22.47
N ASN A 95 25.59 -12.72 22.99
CA ASN A 95 25.15 -12.76 24.40
C ASN A 95 24.62 -11.41 24.93
N LYS A 96 23.98 -10.62 24.06
CA LYS A 96 23.37 -9.34 24.46
C LYS A 96 22.13 -9.58 25.33
N SER A 97 21.79 -8.59 26.14
CA SER A 97 20.61 -8.69 27.02
C SER A 97 19.34 -8.86 26.19
N LYS A 98 18.39 -9.67 26.68
CA LYS A 98 17.13 -9.97 25.98
C LYS A 98 16.39 -8.69 25.56
N ASN A 99 16.34 -7.69 26.43
CA ASN A 99 15.68 -6.41 26.16
C ASN A 99 16.34 -5.65 25.01
N SER A 100 17.68 -5.61 24.96
CA SER A 100 18.41 -4.96 23.87
C SER A 100 18.23 -5.69 22.53
N THR A 101 18.18 -7.03 22.55
CA THR A 101 17.92 -7.86 21.36
C THR A 101 16.53 -7.61 20.81
N VAL A 102 15.50 -7.57 21.66
CA VAL A 102 14.12 -7.30 21.24
C VAL A 102 13.99 -5.90 20.66
N ALA A 103 14.52 -4.88 21.35
CA ALA A 103 14.46 -3.50 20.87
C ALA A 103 15.18 -3.33 19.52
N ALA A 104 16.40 -3.87 19.38
CA ALA A 104 17.16 -3.81 18.13
C ALA A 104 16.46 -4.55 16.99
N THR A 105 15.86 -5.71 17.27
CA THR A 105 15.12 -6.50 16.28
C THR A 105 13.92 -5.71 15.75
N ILE A 106 13.05 -5.23 16.66
CA ILE A 106 11.82 -4.50 16.28
C ILE A 106 12.17 -3.22 15.51
N THR A 107 13.10 -2.41 16.03
CA THR A 107 13.50 -1.16 15.37
C THR A 107 14.09 -1.41 13.99
N SER A 108 14.99 -2.40 13.86
CA SER A 108 15.57 -2.76 12.56
C SER A 108 14.55 -3.27 11.56
N SER A 109 13.59 -4.11 11.99
CA SER A 109 12.50 -4.60 11.15
C SER A 109 11.63 -3.48 10.59
N ILE A 110 11.18 -2.56 11.46
CA ILE A 110 10.32 -1.45 11.06
C ILE A 110 11.05 -0.53 10.07
N ILE A 111 12.29 -0.14 10.39
CA ILE A 111 13.10 0.75 9.54
C ILE A 111 13.35 0.11 8.18
N ALA A 112 13.81 -1.15 8.16
CA ALA A 112 14.11 -1.84 6.91
C ALA A 112 12.84 -2.08 6.07
N GLY A 113 11.72 -2.43 6.70
CA GLY A 113 10.45 -2.60 6.01
C GLY A 113 9.94 -1.31 5.36
N TYR A 114 10.04 -0.19 6.08
CA TYR A 114 9.68 1.12 5.54
C TYR A 114 10.61 1.54 4.39
N ILE A 115 11.93 1.37 4.54
CA ILE A 115 12.88 1.66 3.46
C ILE A 115 12.59 0.79 2.24
N GLY A 116 12.33 -0.50 2.42
CA GLY A 116 11.97 -1.43 1.34
C GLY A 116 10.70 -1.00 0.60
N TYR A 117 9.66 -0.63 1.34
CA TYR A 117 8.42 -0.09 0.77
C TYR A 117 8.68 1.18 -0.04
N VAL A 118 9.35 2.18 0.54
CA VAL A 118 9.59 3.48 -0.13
C VAL A 118 10.49 3.32 -1.36
N ALA A 119 11.56 2.54 -1.26
CA ALA A 119 12.47 2.30 -2.37
C ALA A 119 11.74 1.61 -3.54
N THR A 120 10.95 0.58 -3.24
CA THR A 120 10.17 -0.12 -4.27
C THR A 120 9.10 0.76 -4.88
N LYS A 121 8.36 1.53 -4.07
CA LYS A 121 7.35 2.46 -4.56
C LYS A 121 7.95 3.52 -5.49
N ARG A 122 9.13 4.04 -5.15
CA ARG A 122 9.87 4.99 -6.00
C ARG A 122 10.34 4.34 -7.30
N ALA A 123 10.85 3.11 -7.23
CA ALA A 123 11.27 2.37 -8.41
C ALA A 123 10.09 2.08 -9.35
N LYS A 124 8.95 1.60 -8.81
CA LYS A 124 7.71 1.37 -9.56
C LYS A 124 7.27 2.62 -10.32
N ASN A 125 7.15 3.75 -9.63
CA ASN A 125 6.79 5.04 -10.23
C ASN A 125 7.79 5.57 -11.27
N TYR A 126 9.01 5.02 -11.35
CA TYR A 126 10.00 5.40 -12.36
C TYR A 126 9.88 4.54 -13.63
N PHE A 127 9.38 3.31 -13.50
CA PHE A 127 9.22 2.36 -14.61
C PHE A 127 7.82 2.40 -15.26
N GLU A 128 6.84 2.95 -14.56
CA GLU A 128 5.51 3.31 -15.07
C GLU A 128 5.51 4.75 -15.58
#